data_AF-A0A7V1HYG9-F1
#
_entry.id   AF-A0A7V1HYG9-F1
#
_cell.length_a   1.000
_cell.length_b   1.000
_cell.length_c   1.000
_cell.angle_alpha   90.00
_cell.angle_beta   90.00
_cell.angle_gamma   90.00
#
_symmetry.space_group_name_H-M   'P 1'
#
loop_
_entity.id
_entity.type
_entity.pdbx_description
1 polymer ?
#
loop_
_entity_poly.entity_id
_entity_poly.type
_entity_poly.pdbx_seq_one_letter_code
_entity_poly.pdbx_strand_id
1 'polypeptide(L)'
;AMFNSEVVRVEPDAIEVKNNIDGGKVKLKNDFVFALTGYHPDAELLHGCGARIDSETLAPEHNSGTLETSVPGLYVAGSMVAGKNNNKVFIENSRQHGKKII
;
A
#
# COMPACT_ATOMS: atom_id res chain seq x y z
N ALA A 1 24.18 -9.86 -5.21
CA ALA A 1 22.94 -9.32 -4.60
C ALA A 1 22.89 -9.74 -3.14
N MET A 2 22.43 -8.86 -2.24
CA MET A 2 22.22 -9.19 -0.83
C MET A 2 20.76 -9.61 -0.64
N PHE A 3 20.51 -10.90 -0.42
CA PHE A 3 19.17 -11.44 -0.13
C PHE A 3 18.96 -11.56 1.38
N ASN A 4 17.70 -11.70 1.82
CA ASN A 4 17.34 -11.79 3.24
C ASN A 4 17.98 -10.69 4.09
N SER A 5 18.00 -9.47 3.56
CA SER A 5 18.75 -8.35 4.13
C SER A 5 17.79 -7.21 4.48
N GLU A 6 18.05 -6.55 5.60
CA GLU A 6 17.26 -5.43 6.13
C GLU A 6 18.17 -4.23 6.37
N VAL A 7 17.83 -3.07 5.82
CA VAL A 7 18.52 -1.81 6.14
C VAL A 7 18.08 -1.37 7.52
N VAL A 8 19.01 -1.30 8.48
CA VAL A 8 18.72 -0.96 9.88
C VAL A 8 19.16 0.46 10.27
N ARG A 9 19.99 1.10 9.44
CA ARG A 9 20.41 2.49 9.62
C ARG A 9 20.74 3.14 8.28
N VAL A 10 20.35 4.40 8.13
CA VAL A 10 20.75 5.28 7.01
C VAL A 10 21.52 6.46 7.59
N GLU A 11 22.73 6.67 7.11
CA GLU A 11 23.65 7.75 7.50
C GLU A 11 23.97 8.61 6.25
N PRO A 12 24.57 9.81 6.42
CA PRO A 12 24.84 10.71 5.29
C PRO A 12 25.69 10.10 4.16
N ASP A 13 26.59 9.16 4.48
CA ASP A 13 27.54 8.55 3.54
C ASP A 13 27.57 7.01 3.60
N ALA A 14 26.63 6.40 4.34
CA ALA A 14 26.61 4.97 4.57
C ALA A 14 25.22 4.42 4.92
N ILE A 15 25.07 3.11 4.78
CA ILE A 15 23.97 2.33 5.33
C ILE A 15 24.49 1.17 6.16
N GLU A 16 23.73 0.76 7.17
CA GLU A 16 23.96 -0.48 7.91
C GLU A 16 22.90 -1.50 7.49
N VAL A 17 23.36 -2.69 7.09
CA VAL A 17 22.51 -3.78 6.61
C VAL A 17 22.69 -4.99 7.51
N LYS A 18 21.58 -5.56 7.97
CA LYS A 18 21.52 -6.80 8.76
C LYS A 18 21.09 -7.96 7.86
N ASN A 19 21.79 -9.09 7.92
CA ASN A 19 21.33 -10.35 7.35
C ASN A 19 20.37 -11.03 8.32
N ASN A 20 19.18 -11.39 7.84
CA ASN A 20 18.10 -11.94 8.65
C ASN A 20 18.25 -13.45 8.94
N ILE A 21 19.22 -14.13 8.33
CA ILE A 21 19.51 -15.55 8.58
C ILE A 21 20.47 -15.71 9.78
N ASP A 22 21.58 -14.96 9.78
CA ASP A 22 22.66 -15.09 10.77
C ASP A 22 22.74 -13.91 11.76
N GLY A 23 22.00 -12.83 11.50
CA GLY A 23 22.01 -11.61 12.32
C GLY A 23 23.24 -10.71 12.09
N GLY A 24 24.15 -11.09 11.19
CA GLY A 24 25.37 -10.34 10.89
C GLY A 24 25.06 -8.95 10.34
N LYS A 25 25.83 -7.96 10.76
CA LYS A 25 25.69 -6.57 10.31
C LYS A 25 26.90 -6.12 9.50
N VAL A 26 26.65 -5.37 8.43
CA VAL A 26 27.69 -4.77 7.60
C VAL A 26 27.36 -3.30 7.36
N LYS A 27 28.38 -2.44 7.46
CA LYS A 27 28.31 -1.04 7.06
C LYS A 27 28.83 -0.89 5.63
N LEU A 28 28.04 -0.26 4.76
CA LEU A 28 28.35 -0.05 3.35
C LEU A 28 28.40 1.45 3.08
N LYS A 29 29.42 1.92 2.34
CA LYS A 29 29.45 3.28 1.82
C LYS A 29 28.29 3.47 0.84
N ASN A 30 27.53 4.54 0.98
CA ASN A 30 26.32 4.79 0.19
C ASN A 30 25.97 6.28 0.15
N ASP A 31 25.82 6.84 -1.04
CA ASP A 31 25.52 8.27 -1.22
C ASP A 31 24.00 8.55 -1.35
N PHE A 32 23.20 7.59 -1.85
CA PHE A 32 21.76 7.77 -2.11
C PHE A 32 20.97 6.50 -1.78
N VAL A 33 19.72 6.64 -1.34
CA VAL A 33 18.79 5.53 -1.09
C VAL A 33 17.51 5.72 -1.89
N PHE A 34 17.12 4.68 -2.62
CA PHE A 34 15.80 4.58 -3.24
C PHE A 34 14.94 3.58 -2.45
N ALA A 35 14.01 4.08 -1.64
CA ALA A 35 13.09 3.26 -0.87
C ALA A 35 11.93 2.78 -1.76
N LEU A 36 12.18 1.75 -2.58
CA LEU A 36 11.19 1.16 -3.49
C LEU A 36 10.33 0.08 -2.79
N THR A 37 9.83 0.37 -1.59
CA THR A 37 9.11 -0.58 -0.73
C THR A 37 7.60 -0.65 -1.02
N GLY A 38 7.17 -0.11 -2.15
CA GLY A 38 5.76 0.00 -2.52
C GLY A 38 5.05 1.16 -1.82
N TYR A 39 3.72 1.15 -1.90
CA TYR A 39 2.83 2.15 -1.31
C TYR A 39 1.56 1.45 -0.82
N HIS A 40 0.86 2.08 0.12
CA HIS A 40 -0.50 1.72 0.51
C HIS A 40 -1.42 2.92 0.28
N PRO A 41 -2.71 2.71 0.01
CA PRO A 41 -3.66 3.81 0.00
C PRO A 41 -3.79 4.41 1.40
N ASP A 42 -4.08 5.71 1.43
CA ASP A 42 -4.49 6.41 2.63
C ASP A 42 -6.01 6.24 2.79
N ALA A 43 -6.41 5.45 3.78
CA ALA A 43 -7.82 5.20 4.09
C ALA A 43 -8.36 6.19 5.14
N GLU A 44 -7.55 7.11 5.67
CA GLU A 44 -7.99 8.04 6.72
C GLU A 44 -9.11 8.96 6.23
N LEU A 45 -9.06 9.39 4.96
CA LEU A 45 -10.14 10.19 4.37
C LEU A 45 -11.47 9.43 4.39
N LEU A 46 -11.48 8.18 3.95
CA LEU A 46 -12.70 7.36 3.91
C LEU A 46 -13.19 7.01 5.31
N HIS A 47 -12.27 6.69 6.23
CA HIS A 47 -12.57 6.46 7.63
C HIS A 47 -13.17 7.74 8.27
N GLY A 48 -12.61 8.91 7.98
CA GLY A 48 -13.13 10.21 8.43
C GLY A 48 -14.51 10.55 7.86
N CYS A 49 -14.84 10.04 6.67
CA CYS A 49 -16.19 10.09 6.11
C CYS A 49 -17.15 9.05 6.72
N GLY A 50 -16.69 8.20 7.64
CA GLY A 50 -17.48 7.18 8.32
C GLY A 50 -17.52 5.82 7.61
N ALA A 51 -16.75 5.62 6.54
CA ALA A 51 -16.69 4.34 5.86
C ALA A 51 -15.96 3.31 6.73
N ARG A 52 -16.55 2.12 6.85
CA ARG A 52 -15.90 0.95 7.46
C ARG A 52 -14.75 0.49 6.59
N ILE A 53 -13.58 0.34 7.20
CA ILE A 53 -12.35 -0.10 6.55
C ILE A 53 -11.94 -1.45 7.15
N ASP A 54 -11.55 -2.38 6.30
CA ASP A 54 -10.93 -3.64 6.72
C ASP A 54 -9.54 -3.36 7.31
N SER A 55 -9.30 -3.77 8.55
CA SER A 55 -8.07 -3.40 9.29
C SER A 55 -6.81 -4.08 8.76
N GLU A 56 -6.93 -5.24 8.10
CA GLU A 56 -5.79 -5.98 7.56
C GLU A 56 -5.40 -5.41 6.19
N THR A 57 -6.38 -5.32 5.30
CA THR A 57 -6.21 -4.95 3.89
C THR A 57 -6.28 -3.45 3.65
N LEU A 58 -6.82 -2.65 4.56
CA LEU A 58 -7.14 -1.22 4.35
C LEU A 58 -8.12 -0.95 3.19
N ALA A 59 -8.85 -1.97 2.72
CA ALA A 59 -9.89 -1.77 1.73
C ALA A 59 -11.19 -1.28 2.41
N PRO A 60 -11.92 -0.34 1.82
CA PRO A 60 -13.24 0.04 2.30
C PRO A 60 -14.23 -1.08 2.02
N GLU A 61 -15.12 -1.35 2.98
CA GLU A 61 -16.29 -2.21 2.74
C GLU A 61 -17.18 -1.53 1.70
N HIS A 62 -17.50 -2.25 0.62
CA HIS A 62 -18.32 -1.74 -0.48
C HIS A 62 -19.11 -2.85 -1.18
N ASN A 63 -20.18 -2.45 -1.86
CA ASN A 63 -20.95 -3.33 -2.73
C ASN A 63 -20.20 -3.58 -4.05
N SER A 64 -19.97 -4.84 -4.43
CA SER A 64 -19.19 -5.17 -5.64
C SER A 64 -19.88 -4.82 -6.97
N GLY A 65 -21.21 -4.65 -6.93
CA GLY A 65 -22.06 -4.27 -8.06
C GLY A 65 -22.09 -2.76 -8.31
N THR A 66 -22.16 -1.94 -7.26
CA THR A 66 -22.30 -0.47 -7.36
C THR A 66 -21.05 0.31 -6.95
N LEU A 67 -20.16 -0.34 -6.19
CA LEU A 67 -19.01 0.24 -5.49
C LEU A 67 -19.38 1.30 -4.44
N GLU A 68 -20.63 1.30 -4.00
CA GLU A 68 -21.07 2.10 -2.85
C GLU A 68 -20.47 1.53 -1.57
N THR A 69 -19.93 2.40 -0.73
CA THR A 69 -19.35 2.01 0.55
C THR A 69 -20.44 1.72 1.59
N SER A 70 -20.02 1.45 2.81
CA SER A 70 -20.91 1.41 3.98
C SER A 70 -21.60 2.75 4.31
N VAL A 71 -21.16 3.86 3.71
CA VAL A 71 -21.79 5.18 3.83
C VAL A 71 -22.62 5.46 2.57
N PRO A 72 -23.95 5.65 2.68
CA PRO A 72 -24.80 5.93 1.53
C PRO A 72 -24.35 7.17 0.75
N GLY A 73 -24.29 7.06 -0.57
CA GLY A 73 -23.84 8.14 -1.47
C GLY A 73 -22.31 8.35 -1.52
N LEU A 74 -21.53 7.56 -0.77
CA LEU A 74 -20.07 7.55 -0.86
C LEU A 74 -19.61 6.29 -1.62
N TYR A 75 -18.89 6.49 -2.72
CA TYR A 75 -18.45 5.43 -3.62
C TYR A 75 -16.93 5.38 -3.71
N VAL A 76 -16.37 4.20 -4.00
CA VAL A 76 -14.93 4.02 -4.25
C VAL A 76 -14.64 3.47 -5.64
N ALA A 77 -13.55 3.92 -6.25
CA ALA A 77 -13.10 3.43 -7.55
C ALA A 77 -11.57 3.33 -7.58
N GLY A 78 -11.03 2.72 -8.64
CA GLY A 78 -9.59 2.53 -8.75
C GLY A 78 -9.01 1.58 -7.69
N SER A 79 -7.70 1.70 -7.46
CA SER A 79 -6.93 0.84 -6.55
C SER A 79 -7.42 0.88 -5.10
N MET A 80 -8.11 1.94 -4.69
CA MET A 80 -8.69 2.06 -3.34
C MET A 80 -9.63 0.89 -3.00
N VAL A 81 -10.32 0.33 -4.01
CA VAL A 81 -11.20 -0.85 -3.88
C VAL A 81 -10.48 -2.04 -3.25
N ALA A 82 -9.16 -2.18 -3.47
CA ALA A 82 -8.38 -3.33 -3.02
C ALA A 82 -7.45 -3.03 -1.82
N GLY A 83 -7.38 -1.79 -1.34
CA GLY A 83 -6.50 -1.43 -0.24
C GLY A 83 -5.02 -1.74 -0.53
N LYS A 84 -4.35 -2.42 0.41
CA LYS A 84 -2.98 -2.95 0.30
C LYS A 84 -2.82 -4.04 -0.76
N ASN A 85 -3.90 -4.68 -1.21
CA ASN A 85 -3.86 -5.67 -2.30
C ASN A 85 -3.81 -4.98 -3.68
N ASN A 86 -2.93 -4.00 -3.83
CA ASN A 86 -2.82 -3.14 -5.00
C ASN A 86 -2.43 -3.88 -6.30
N ASN A 87 -1.96 -5.13 -6.20
CA ASN A 87 -1.70 -6.03 -7.32
C ASN A 87 -2.98 -6.68 -7.90
N LYS A 88 -4.17 -6.37 -7.38
CA LYS A 88 -5.45 -6.88 -7.91
C LYS A 88 -6.17 -5.87 -8.81
N VAL A 89 -5.83 -4.58 -8.72
CA VAL A 89 -6.55 -3.51 -9.41
C VAL A 89 -5.58 -2.70 -10.26
N PHE A 90 -5.81 -2.72 -11.56
CA PHE A 90 -5.02 -2.06 -12.59
C PHE A 90 -5.92 -1.18 -13.46
N ILE A 91 -5.33 -0.31 -14.28
CA ILE A 91 -6.08 0.60 -15.13
C ILE A 91 -7.03 -0.17 -16.08
N GLU A 92 -6.64 -1.36 -16.50
CA GLU A 92 -7.39 -2.27 -17.36
C GLU A 92 -8.72 -2.71 -16.75
N ASN A 93 -8.72 -3.11 -15.48
CA ASN A 93 -9.92 -3.61 -14.82
C ASN A 93 -10.68 -2.49 -14.09
N SER A 94 -9.97 -1.51 -13.53
CA SER A 94 -10.57 -0.45 -12.72
C SER A 94 -11.29 0.61 -13.54
N ARG A 95 -10.95 0.79 -14.83
CA ARG A 95 -11.64 1.76 -15.70
C ARG A 95 -13.14 1.48 -15.87
N GLN A 96 -13.57 0.25 -15.61
CA GLN A 96 -15.00 -0.12 -15.64
C GLN A 96 -15.75 0.30 -14.37
N HIS A 97 -15.05 0.65 -13.29
CA HIS A 97 -15.66 1.03 -12.01
C HIS A 97 -16.60 2.23 -12.15
N GLY A 98 -16.23 3.23 -12.96
CA GLY A 98 -17.07 4.41 -13.18
C GLY A 98 -18.45 4.08 -13.77
N LYS A 99 -18.62 2.96 -14.48
CA LYS A 99 -19.92 2.54 -15.03
C LYS A 99 -20.86 1.93 -13.97
N LYS A 100 -20.33 1.60 -12.79
CA LYS A 100 -21.09 1.01 -11.68
C LYS A 100 -21.62 2.06 -10.70
N ILE A 101 -21.03 3.25 -10.73
CA ILE A 101 -21.33 4.36 -9.82
C ILE A 101 -22.46 5.20 -10.44
N ILE A 102 -23.43 5.61 -9.61
CA ILE A 102 -24.67 6.32 -10.00
C ILE A 102 -24.61 7.76 -9.52
#